data_AF-A0A7I9VJZ8-F1
#
_entry.id   AF-A0A7I9VJZ8-F1
#
_cell.length_a   1.000
_cell.length_b   1.000
_cell.length_c   1.000
_cell.angle_alpha   90.00
_cell.angle_beta   90.00
_cell.angle_gamma   90.00
#
_symmetry.space_group_name_H-M   'P 1'
#
loop_
_entity.id
_entity.type
_entity.pdbx_description
1 polymer ?
#
loop_
_entity_poly.entity_id
_entity_poly.type
_entity_poly.pdbx_seq_one_letter_code
_entity_poly.pdbx_strand_id
1 'polypeptide(L)' 'MTFAEEPTVPLAPELKEILACPKCKGSLEFHEERAEIHCPRCRLAFAIRDDIPVMLVDEARPLP' A
#
# COMPACT_ATOMS: atom_id res chain seq x y z
N MET A 1 -39.03 -13.80 -3.01
CA MET A 1 -37.81 -14.51 -2.59
C MET A 1 -36.83 -14.48 -3.75
N THR A 2 -36.16 -13.36 -3.95
CA THR A 2 -34.99 -13.23 -4.83
C THR A 2 -34.09 -12.20 -4.17
N PHE A 3 -32.82 -12.57 -4.06
CA PHE A 3 -31.80 -12.00 -3.20
C PHE A 3 -31.61 -10.49 -3.43
N ALA A 4 -31.45 -9.76 -2.32
CA ALA A 4 -31.19 -8.33 -2.31
C ALA A 4 -29.81 -8.00 -2.90
N GLU A 5 -29.77 -6.86 -3.61
CA GLU A 5 -28.61 -6.16 -4.14
C GLU A 5 -27.37 -6.21 -3.22
N GLU A 6 -26.25 -6.72 -3.77
CA GLU A 6 -24.95 -6.65 -3.12
C GLU A 6 -24.27 -5.31 -3.50
N PRO A 7 -23.94 -4.46 -2.53
CA PRO A 7 -23.74 -3.03 -2.73
C PRO A 7 -22.41 -2.70 -3.42
N THR A 8 -22.47 -1.76 -4.34
CA THR A 8 -21.33 -0.97 -4.83
C THR A 8 -20.77 -0.10 -3.69
N VAL A 9 -19.90 -0.64 -2.83
CA VAL A 9 -19.20 0.15 -1.81
C VAL A 9 -17.81 0.50 -2.33
N PRO A 10 -17.53 1.75 -2.73
CA PRO A 10 -16.16 2.18 -2.97
C PRO A 10 -15.41 2.00 -1.64
N LEU A 11 -14.38 1.15 -1.62
CA LEU A 11 -13.61 0.74 -0.44
C LEU A 11 -13.61 1.84 0.64
N ALA A 12 -14.25 1.55 1.79
CA ALA A 12 -14.41 2.48 2.90
C ALA A 12 -13.05 3.12 3.27
N PRO A 13 -12.99 4.41 3.64
CA PRO A 13 -11.74 5.08 4.01
C PRO A 13 -10.97 4.32 5.11
N GLU A 14 -11.69 3.64 5.99
CA GLU A 14 -11.18 2.73 7.02
C GLU A 14 -10.34 1.57 6.43
N LEU A 15 -10.62 1.10 5.21
CA LEU A 15 -9.83 0.06 4.51
C LEU A 15 -8.55 0.63 3.88
N LYS A 16 -8.51 1.91 3.52
CA LYS A 16 -7.30 2.57 3.00
C LYS A 16 -6.29 2.82 4.11
N GLU A 17 -6.75 2.98 5.35
CA GLU A 17 -5.92 2.99 6.55
C GLU A 17 -5.33 1.60 6.89
N ILE A 18 -5.87 0.52 6.33
CA ILE A 18 -5.34 -0.86 6.51
C ILE A 18 -4.12 -1.12 5.62
N LEU A 19 -3.93 -0.36 4.54
CA LEU A 19 -2.77 -0.46 3.65
C LEU A 19 -1.52 0.06 4.36
N ALA A 20 -0.92 -0.84 5.12
CA ALA A 20 0.20 -0.57 5.98
C ALA A 20 1.42 -1.38 5.54
N CYS A 21 2.61 -0.95 5.94
CA CYS A 21 3.85 -1.61 5.57
C CYS A 21 3.76 -3.14 5.82
N PRO A 22 4.12 -4.00 4.85
CA PRO A 22 4.04 -5.45 5.01
C PRO A 22 4.88 -5.97 6.18
N LYS A 23 5.95 -5.24 6.54
CA LYS A 23 6.87 -5.58 7.63
C LYS A 23 6.43 -5.05 9.00
N CYS A 24 6.07 -3.77 9.09
CA CYS A 24 5.81 -3.12 10.39
C CYS A 24 4.36 -2.67 10.61
N LYS A 25 3.48 -2.85 9.61
CA LYS A 25 2.08 -2.40 9.65
C LYS A 25 1.92 -0.93 10.04
N GLY A 26 2.94 -0.11 9.74
CA GLY A 26 2.94 1.33 9.96
C GLY A 26 2.59 2.11 8.69
N SER A 27 2.52 3.43 8.85
CA SER A 27 2.26 4.38 7.77
C SER A 27 3.28 4.27 6.63
N LEU A 28 2.80 4.58 5.43
CA LEU A 28 3.57 4.61 4.19
C LEU A 28 3.46 6.00 3.56
N GLU A 29 4.55 6.45 2.95
CA GLU A 29 4.67 7.71 2.22
C GLU A 29 4.77 7.37 0.74
N PHE A 30 3.87 7.92 -0.08
CA PHE A 30 3.84 7.66 -1.52
C PHE A 30 4.63 8.75 -2.25
N HIS A 31 5.66 8.34 -2.99
CA HIS A 31 6.50 9.21 -3.80
C HIS A 31 6.23 8.92 -5.28
N GLU A 32 5.10 9.42 -5.77
CA GLU A 32 4.66 9.23 -7.16
C GLU A 32 5.70 9.75 -8.17
N GLU A 33 6.38 10.85 -7.85
CA GLU A 33 7.44 11.44 -8.66
C GLU A 33 8.64 10.50 -8.88
N ARG A 34 8.85 9.53 -7.97
CA ARG A 34 9.93 8.54 -8.02
C ARG A 34 9.43 7.13 -8.31
N ALA A 35 8.12 6.94 -8.45
CA ALA A 35 7.49 5.62 -8.49
C ALA A 35 7.93 4.74 -7.30
N GLU A 36 7.93 5.31 -6.09
CA GLU A 36 8.36 4.62 -4.86
C GLU A 36 7.36 4.82 -3.72
N ILE A 37 7.33 3.88 -2.79
CA ILE A 37 6.59 3.96 -1.53
C ILE A 37 7.58 3.79 -0.40
N HIS A 38 7.71 4.80 0.43
CA HIS A 38 8.65 4.82 1.53
C HIS A 38 7.94 4.45 2.82
N CYS A 39 8.60 3.64 3.65
CA CYS A 39 8.16 3.36 4.99
C CYS A 39 9.19 3.96 5.97
N PRO A 40 8.91 5.13 6.58
CA PRO A 40 9.87 5.81 7.45
C PRO A 40 10.22 4.98 8.69
N ARG A 41 9.26 4.18 9.20
CA ARG A 41 9.45 3.32 10.37
C ARG A 41 10.38 2.13 10.09
N CYS A 42 10.18 1.48 8.95
CA CYS A 42 10.99 0.34 8.54
C CYS A 42 12.28 0.76 7.82
N ARG A 43 12.40 2.04 7.42
CA ARG A 43 13.43 2.61 6.55
C ARG A 43 13.59 1.81 5.26
N LEU A 44 12.46 1.53 4.60
CA LEU A 44 12.40 0.77 3.35
C LEU A 44 11.68 1.58 2.27
N ALA A 45 12.17 1.50 1.04
CA ALA A 45 11.56 1.97 -0.19
C ALA A 45 11.09 0.77 -1.02
N PHE A 46 9.80 0.71 -1.28
CA PHE A 46 9.16 -0.22 -2.20
C PHE A 46 9.04 0.45 -3.57
N ALA A 47 9.39 -0.25 -4.65
CA ALA A 47 9.26 0.29 -6.00
C ALA A 47 7.84 0.07 -6.54
N ILE A 48 7.39 0.94 -7.45
CA ILE A 48 6.17 0.79 -8.23
C ILE A 48 6.59 0.39 -9.65
N ARG A 49 6.11 -0.76 -10.13
CA ARG A 49 6.39 -1.29 -11.48
C ARG A 49 5.06 -1.54 -12.17
N ASP A 50 4.88 -1.03 -13.39
CA ASP A 50 3.63 -1.20 -14.16
C ASP A 50 2.39 -0.73 -13.37
N ASP A 51 2.53 0.39 -12.64
CA ASP A 51 1.50 0.92 -11.73
C ASP A 51 1.11 -0.01 -10.57
N ILE A 52 1.87 -1.10 -10.34
CA ILE A 52 1.69 -2.06 -9.25
C ILE A 52 2.78 -1.85 -8.20
N PRO A 53 2.43 -1.57 -6.93
CA PRO A 53 3.41 -1.45 -5.87
C PRO A 53 3.99 -2.81 -5.49
N VAL A 54 5.31 -2.94 -5.62
CA VAL A 54 6.06 -4.14 -5.24
C VAL A 54 6.26 -4.14 -3.73
N MET A 55 5.22 -4.55 -3.00
CA MET A 55 5.21 -4.63 -1.52
C MET A 55 5.90 -5.90 -0.99
N LEU A 56 7.02 -6.27 -1.61
CA LEU A 56 7.87 -7.40 -1.19
C LEU A 56 9.03 -6.88 -0.35
N VAL A 57 9.11 -7.32 0.90
CA VAL A 57 10.14 -6.87 1.85
C VAL A 57 11.55 -7.22 1.37
N ASP A 58 11.71 -8.36 0.69
CA ASP A 58 12.98 -8.81 0.13
C ASP A 58 13.45 -8.00 -1.10
N GLU A 59 12.51 -7.40 -1.85
CA GLU A 59 12.85 -6.51 -2.97
C GLU A 59 12.94 -5.03 -2.54
N ALA A 60 12.48 -4.71 -1.33
CA ALA A 60 12.50 -3.36 -0.81
C ALA A 60 13.95 -2.88 -0.57
N ARG A 61 14.24 -1.67 -1.01
CA ARG A 61 15.55 -1.04 -0.81
C ARG A 61 15.59 -0.29 0.52
N PRO A 62 16.71 -0.23 1.23
CA PRO A 62 16.83 0.64 2.39
C PRO A 62 16.72 2.11 1.98
N LEU A 63 16.00 2.91 2.77
CA LEU A 63 15.99 4.36 2.61
C LEU A 63 17.39 4.92 2.92
N PRO A 64 17.85 5.93 2.15
CA PRO A 64 19.14 6.58 2.37
C PRO A 64 19.21 7.31 3.71
#